data_AF-A0A4Y7ILA6-F1
#
_entry.id   AF-A0A4Y7ILA6-F1
#
_cell.length_a   1.000
_cell.length_b   1.000
_cell.length_c   1.000
_cell.angle_alpha   90.00
_cell.angle_beta   90.00
_cell.angle_gamma   90.00
#
_symmetry.space_group_name_H-M   'P 1'
#
loop_
_entity.id
_entity.type
_entity.pdbx_description
1 polymer ?
#
loop_
_entity_poly.entity_id
_entity_poly.type
_entity_poly.pdbx_seq_one_letter_code
_entity_poly.pdbx_strand_id
1 'polypeptide(L)'
;MSAALAVVLNVGLSGKTRPGKCPNLLFPIEVKNITGAMRKRDTGVYDAEGNFDAAKFEEIFLKHSKSGNALTEDELLGLMKPNKALKDYPEWYGGWLGWKNLYLISKDKDGLMQKETLRLFYVGGLLEQIEKEVAAHK
;
A
#
# COMPACT_ATOMS: atom_id res chain seq x y z
N MET A 1 6.27 11.97 -10.77
CA MET A 1 4.96 11.36 -11.09
C MET A 1 4.54 11.77 -12.49
N SER A 2 4.02 10.86 -13.32
CA SER A 2 3.48 11.21 -14.64
C SER A 2 2.12 11.93 -14.50
N ALA A 3 1.83 12.87 -15.40
CA ALA A 3 0.54 13.57 -15.44
C ALA A 3 -0.65 12.62 -15.58
N ALA A 4 -0.49 11.50 -16.30
CA ALA A 4 -1.52 10.48 -16.44
C ALA A 4 -1.90 9.83 -15.09
N LEU A 5 -0.91 9.56 -14.23
CA LEU A 5 -1.15 9.00 -12.90
C LEU A 5 -1.86 10.02 -11.99
N ALA A 6 -1.50 11.30 -12.10
CA ALA A 6 -2.17 12.36 -11.37
C ALA A 6 -3.67 12.43 -11.74
N VAL A 7 -4.02 12.32 -13.03
CA VAL A 7 -5.42 12.28 -13.46
C VAL A 7 -6.16 11.08 -12.87
N VAL A 8 -5.58 9.88 -12.96
CA VAL A 8 -6.19 8.65 -12.40
C VAL A 8 -6.45 8.78 -10.89
N LEU A 9 -5.48 9.31 -10.14
CA LEU A 9 -5.59 9.52 -8.71
C LEU A 9 -6.68 10.54 -8.37
N ASN A 10 -6.67 11.71 -9.02
CA ASN A 10 -7.67 12.74 -8.75
C ASN A 10 -9.09 12.24 -9.06
N VAL A 11 -9.31 11.59 -10.21
CA VAL A 11 -10.62 11.04 -10.59
C VAL A 11 -11.09 10.00 -9.56
N GLY A 12 -10.22 9.04 -9.20
CA GLY A 12 -10.56 7.95 -8.29
C GLY A 12 -10.81 8.40 -6.85
N LEU A 13 -9.99 9.33 -6.34
CA LEU A 13 -10.10 9.85 -4.97
C LEU A 13 -11.23 10.86 -4.84
N SER A 14 -11.42 11.73 -5.83
CA SER A 14 -12.47 12.76 -5.82
C SER A 14 -13.88 12.16 -5.65
N GLY A 15 -14.16 11.05 -6.34
CA GLY A 15 -15.44 10.34 -6.20
C GLY A 15 -15.68 9.73 -4.81
N LYS A 16 -14.61 9.46 -4.05
CA LYS A 16 -14.69 8.87 -2.71
C LYS A 16 -14.74 9.92 -1.60
N THR A 17 -14.13 11.08 -1.82
CA THR A 17 -14.03 12.14 -0.81
C THR A 17 -15.09 13.23 -0.94
N ARG A 18 -15.73 13.40 -2.10
CA ARG A 18 -16.69 14.49 -2.30
C ARG A 18 -18.11 14.14 -1.83
N PRO A 19 -18.85 15.10 -1.26
CA PRO A 19 -20.28 14.95 -1.01
C PRO A 19 -21.07 15.08 -2.32
N GLY A 20 -22.06 14.20 -2.50
CA GLY A 20 -22.97 14.21 -3.65
C GLY A 20 -22.53 13.29 -4.80
N LYS A 21 -23.48 12.98 -5.70
CA LYS A 21 -23.29 12.02 -6.80
C LYS A 21 -22.84 12.66 -8.12
N CYS A 22 -22.85 14.00 -8.22
CA CYS A 22 -22.52 14.71 -9.47
C CYS A 22 -20.99 14.85 -9.65
N PRO A 23 -20.46 14.50 -10.85
CA PRO A 23 -19.04 14.64 -11.13
C PRO A 23 -18.64 16.13 -11.17
N ASN A 24 -17.45 16.45 -10.66
CA ASN A 24 -16.80 17.76 -10.82
C ASN A 24 -15.58 17.52 -11.70
N LEU A 25 -15.50 18.27 -12.80
CA LEU A 25 -14.48 18.11 -13.83
C LEU A 25 -13.06 18.51 -13.35
N LEU A 26 -12.96 19.23 -12.23
CA LEU A 26 -11.70 19.53 -11.57
C LEU A 26 -11.21 18.41 -10.65
N PHE A 27 -12.06 17.40 -10.40
CA PHE A 27 -11.77 16.24 -9.55
C PHE A 27 -11.06 16.57 -8.22
N PRO A 28 -11.60 17.51 -7.39
CA PRO A 28 -10.94 17.88 -6.15
C PRO A 28 -10.97 16.73 -5.14
N ILE A 29 -9.90 16.62 -4.35
CA ILE A 29 -9.78 15.69 -3.22
C ILE A 29 -10.11 16.47 -1.94
N GLU A 30 -11.15 16.04 -1.22
CA GLU A 30 -11.58 16.70 0.00
C GLU A 30 -10.93 16.04 1.22
N VAL A 31 -9.89 16.70 1.76
CA VAL A 31 -9.10 16.19 2.88
C VAL A 31 -9.96 15.85 4.10
N LYS A 32 -11.01 16.65 4.38
CA LYS A 32 -11.95 16.40 5.48
C LYS A 32 -12.61 15.01 5.40
N ASN A 33 -12.76 14.46 4.20
CA ASN A 33 -13.41 13.18 3.93
C ASN A 33 -12.42 12.13 3.41
N ILE A 34 -11.12 12.30 3.65
CA ILE A 34 -10.07 11.42 3.12
C ILE A 34 -10.22 9.97 3.58
N THR A 35 -10.87 9.75 4.73
CA THR A 35 -11.24 8.42 5.23
C THR A 35 -12.14 7.65 4.27
N GLY A 36 -12.95 8.34 3.44
CA GLY A 36 -13.73 7.71 2.37
C GLY A 36 -12.88 7.10 1.26
N ALA A 37 -11.65 7.60 1.08
CA ALA A 37 -10.69 7.06 0.13
C ALA A 37 -9.83 5.91 0.71
N MET A 38 -9.91 5.65 2.02
CA MET A 38 -9.21 4.50 2.62
C MET A 38 -9.71 3.18 2.02
N ARG A 39 -8.78 2.25 1.81
CA ARG A 39 -9.14 0.91 1.33
C ARG A 39 -9.73 0.11 2.49
N LYS A 40 -10.96 -0.37 2.31
CA LYS A 40 -11.66 -1.23 3.30
C LYS A 40 -11.03 -2.63 3.48
N ARG A 41 -10.10 -3.01 2.60
CA ARG A 41 -9.45 -4.33 2.56
C ARG A 41 -7.94 -4.16 2.68
N ASP A 42 -7.51 -3.64 3.82
CA ASP A 42 -6.08 -3.49 4.13
C ASP A 42 -5.59 -4.65 5.02
N THR A 43 -4.28 -4.68 5.26
CA THR A 43 -3.61 -5.62 6.19
C THR A 43 -4.09 -5.45 7.64
N GLY A 44 -4.73 -4.32 7.96
CA GLY A 44 -5.26 -3.99 9.27
C GLY A 44 -4.23 -3.36 10.20
N VAL A 45 -2.99 -3.16 9.74
CA VAL A 45 -1.89 -2.51 10.49
C VAL A 45 -2.24 -1.09 10.88
N TYR A 46 -3.01 -0.38 10.06
CA TYR A 46 -3.61 0.89 10.43
C TYR A 46 -5.00 0.69 11.00
N ASP A 47 -5.27 1.33 12.14
CA ASP A 47 -6.64 1.45 12.67
C ASP A 47 -7.48 2.44 11.84
N ALA A 48 -8.73 2.66 12.25
CA ALA A 48 -9.67 3.52 11.51
C ALA A 48 -9.26 5.00 11.59
N GLU A 49 -8.48 5.35 12.60
CA GLU A 49 -7.94 6.67 12.89
C GLU A 49 -6.59 6.90 12.20
N GLY A 50 -5.98 5.85 11.63
CA GLY A 50 -4.71 5.90 10.91
C GLY A 50 -3.47 5.68 11.80
N ASN A 51 -3.63 5.21 13.03
CA ASN A 51 -2.51 4.89 13.91
C ASN A 51 -1.92 3.53 13.55
N PHE A 52 -0.59 3.42 13.65
CA PHE A 52 0.14 2.17 13.43
C PHE A 52 -0.02 1.21 14.62
N ASP A 53 -0.56 0.03 14.37
CA ASP A 53 -0.71 -1.06 15.33
C ASP A 53 0.44 -2.06 15.17
N ALA A 54 1.40 -1.98 16.11
CA ALA A 54 2.55 -2.87 16.13
C ALA A 54 2.16 -4.35 16.30
N ALA A 55 1.10 -4.66 17.06
CA ALA A 55 0.71 -6.04 17.30
C ALA A 55 0.16 -6.69 16.01
N LYS A 56 -0.63 -5.96 15.23
CA LYS A 56 -1.09 -6.44 13.93
C LYS A 56 0.01 -6.48 12.88
N PHE A 57 0.98 -5.58 12.96
CA PHE A 57 2.17 -5.67 12.13
C PHE A 57 2.97 -6.95 12.41
N GLU A 58 3.18 -7.31 13.68
CA GLU A 58 3.80 -8.58 14.07
C GLU A 58 3.00 -9.79 13.59
N GLU A 59 1.67 -9.70 13.67
CA GLU A 59 0.75 -10.77 13.25
C GLU A 59 0.89 -11.13 11.77
N ILE A 60 1.29 -10.18 10.90
CA ILE A 60 1.59 -10.45 9.48
C ILE A 60 2.63 -11.56 9.36
N PHE A 61 3.74 -11.43 10.08
CA PHE A 61 4.86 -12.36 9.98
C PHE A 61 4.53 -13.70 10.63
N LEU A 62 3.83 -13.68 11.76
CA LEU A 62 3.36 -14.90 12.42
C LEU A 62 2.43 -15.74 11.52
N LYS A 63 1.61 -15.10 10.68
CA LYS A 63 0.65 -15.80 9.81
C LYS A 63 1.18 -16.14 8.44
N HIS A 64 2.01 -15.28 7.85
CA HIS A 64 2.37 -15.35 6.44
C HIS A 64 3.84 -15.69 6.20
N SER A 65 4.73 -15.47 7.18
CA SER A 65 6.16 -15.73 6.97
C SER A 65 6.55 -17.15 7.38
N LYS A 66 7.11 -17.92 6.45
CA LYS A 66 7.76 -19.20 6.77
C LYS A 66 9.15 -19.03 7.38
N SER A 67 9.82 -17.90 7.10
CA SER A 67 11.16 -17.58 7.63
C SER A 67 11.12 -16.89 9.00
N GLY A 68 9.93 -16.48 9.46
CA GLY A 68 9.70 -15.76 10.70
C GLY A 68 9.85 -14.24 10.58
N ASN A 69 10.93 -13.74 9.97
CA ASN A 69 11.22 -12.29 9.94
C ASN A 69 11.36 -11.70 8.52
N ALA A 70 11.00 -12.44 7.49
CA ALA A 70 10.99 -11.92 6.12
C ALA A 70 9.86 -12.54 5.28
N LEU A 71 9.47 -11.86 4.22
CA LEU A 71 8.44 -12.32 3.29
C LEU A 71 9.03 -12.52 1.89
N THR A 72 8.71 -13.65 1.28
CA THR A 72 8.83 -13.84 -0.17
C THR A 72 7.76 -13.03 -0.92
N GLU A 73 7.88 -12.91 -2.25
CA GLU A 73 6.87 -12.25 -3.08
C GLU A 73 5.48 -12.88 -2.88
N ASP A 74 5.40 -14.20 -2.89
CA ASP A 74 4.14 -14.94 -2.76
C ASP A 74 3.52 -14.76 -1.37
N GLU A 75 4.33 -14.73 -0.31
CA GLU A 75 3.85 -14.49 1.06
C GLU A 75 3.34 -13.04 1.23
N LEU A 76 4.02 -12.07 0.61
CA LEU A 76 3.59 -10.66 0.61
C LEU A 76 2.30 -10.46 -0.18
N LEU A 77 2.21 -11.02 -1.39
CA LEU A 77 0.99 -10.96 -2.20
C LEU A 77 -0.15 -11.75 -1.54
N GLY A 78 0.17 -12.76 -0.74
CA GLY A 78 -0.76 -13.49 0.11
C GLY A 78 -1.42 -12.64 1.22
N LEU A 79 -0.90 -11.45 1.53
CA LEU A 79 -1.57 -10.49 2.42
C LEU A 79 -2.87 -9.94 1.79
N MET A 80 -2.98 -9.99 0.46
CA MET A 80 -4.18 -9.57 -0.23
C MET A 80 -5.26 -10.66 -0.14
N LYS A 81 -6.40 -10.32 0.45
CA LYS A 81 -7.56 -11.23 0.45
C LYS A 81 -7.98 -11.53 -1.00
N PRO A 82 -8.18 -12.81 -1.38
CA PRO A 82 -8.67 -13.17 -2.71
C PRO A 82 -10.02 -12.51 -2.96
N ASN A 83 -10.13 -11.80 -4.07
CA ASN A 83 -11.34 -11.05 -4.40
C ASN A 83 -12.38 -12.00 -5.03
N LYS A 84 -13.61 -12.02 -4.47
CA LYS A 84 -14.71 -12.87 -4.95
C LYS A 84 -15.66 -12.16 -5.93
N ALA A 85 -15.53 -10.85 -6.15
CA ALA A 85 -16.47 -10.06 -6.95
C ALA A 85 -15.78 -9.26 -8.07
N LEU A 86 -16.30 -9.38 -9.31
CA LEU A 86 -15.82 -8.67 -10.51
C LEU A 86 -15.80 -7.14 -10.34
N LYS A 87 -16.79 -6.59 -9.62
CA LYS A 87 -16.92 -5.14 -9.39
C LYS A 87 -15.72 -4.52 -8.65
N ASP A 88 -15.03 -5.35 -7.87
CA ASP A 88 -13.91 -4.95 -7.02
C ASP A 88 -12.55 -5.18 -7.68
N TYR A 89 -12.54 -5.71 -8.91
CA TYR A 89 -11.32 -6.12 -9.62
C TYR A 89 -10.33 -4.98 -9.88
N PRO A 90 -10.74 -3.76 -10.30
CA PRO A 90 -9.80 -2.67 -10.53
C PRO A 90 -9.06 -2.24 -9.25
N GLU A 91 -9.76 -2.19 -8.12
CA GLU A 91 -9.15 -1.83 -6.83
C GLU A 91 -8.20 -2.91 -6.34
N TRP A 92 -8.58 -4.18 -6.50
CA TRP A 92 -7.73 -5.32 -6.17
C TRP A 92 -6.47 -5.34 -7.05
N TYR A 93 -6.59 -5.15 -8.37
CA TYR A 93 -5.45 -5.13 -9.28
C TYR A 93 -4.49 -3.98 -9.00
N GLY A 94 -5.01 -2.79 -8.67
CA GLY A 94 -4.19 -1.67 -8.23
C GLY A 94 -3.43 -1.96 -6.93
N GLY A 95 -4.07 -2.65 -5.97
CA GLY A 95 -3.40 -3.15 -4.77
C GLY A 95 -2.28 -4.14 -5.09
N TRP A 96 -2.54 -5.09 -6.00
CA TRP A 96 -1.57 -6.09 -6.45
C TRP A 96 -0.34 -5.45 -7.08
N LEU A 97 -0.54 -4.50 -8.00
CA LEU A 97 0.57 -3.74 -8.60
C LEU A 97 1.35 -2.95 -7.55
N GLY A 98 0.67 -2.36 -6.57
CA GLY A 98 1.32 -1.65 -5.48
C GLY A 98 2.24 -2.55 -4.66
N TRP A 99 1.73 -3.68 -4.16
CA TRP A 99 2.50 -4.65 -3.39
C TRP A 99 3.65 -5.27 -4.21
N LYS A 100 3.42 -5.59 -5.49
CA LYS A 100 4.47 -6.12 -6.37
C LYS A 100 5.59 -5.10 -6.62
N ASN A 101 5.25 -3.84 -6.91
CA ASN A 101 6.26 -2.80 -7.07
C ASN A 101 7.03 -2.55 -5.78
N LEU A 102 6.35 -2.52 -4.64
CA LEU A 102 7.00 -2.41 -3.33
C LEU A 102 8.02 -3.54 -3.13
N TYR A 103 7.63 -4.78 -3.40
CA TYR A 103 8.54 -5.93 -3.32
C TYR A 103 9.75 -5.77 -4.24
N LEU A 104 9.54 -5.38 -5.50
CA LEU A 104 10.62 -5.24 -6.47
C LEU A 104 11.67 -4.22 -6.05
N ILE A 105 11.26 -3.10 -5.44
CA ILE A 105 12.20 -2.04 -5.02
C ILE A 105 12.85 -2.31 -3.67
N SER A 106 12.31 -3.20 -2.85
CA SER A 106 12.72 -3.34 -1.45
C SER A 106 13.13 -4.75 -1.04
N LYS A 107 13.14 -5.72 -1.97
CA LYS A 107 13.68 -7.06 -1.71
C LYS A 107 15.21 -7.00 -1.61
N ASP A 108 15.76 -7.87 -0.77
CA ASP A 108 17.20 -8.06 -0.67
C ASP A 108 17.77 -8.94 -1.80
N LYS A 109 19.06 -9.26 -1.69
CA LYS A 109 19.80 -10.09 -2.65
C LYS A 109 19.28 -11.52 -2.72
N ASP A 110 18.69 -12.02 -1.64
CA ASP A 110 18.16 -13.38 -1.50
C ASP A 110 16.69 -13.46 -1.94
N GLY A 111 16.10 -12.34 -2.36
CA GLY A 111 14.69 -12.27 -2.77
C GLY A 111 13.73 -12.23 -1.59
N LEU A 112 14.18 -11.73 -0.44
CA LEU A 112 13.37 -11.61 0.75
C LEU A 112 13.11 -10.13 1.07
N MET A 113 11.87 -9.82 1.44
CA MET A 113 11.52 -8.54 2.04
C MET A 113 11.66 -8.66 3.55
N GLN A 114 12.68 -8.00 4.09
CA GLN A 114 12.94 -7.99 5.53
C GLN A 114 11.83 -7.26 6.27
N LYS A 115 11.52 -7.75 7.48
CA LYS A 115 10.50 -7.16 8.35
C LYS A 115 10.71 -5.67 8.60
N GLU A 116 11.95 -5.25 8.86
CA GLU A 116 12.24 -3.82 9.09
C GLU A 116 11.98 -2.98 7.84
N THR A 117 12.26 -3.50 6.65
CA THR A 117 11.95 -2.83 5.37
C THR A 117 10.45 -2.61 5.21
N LEU A 118 9.64 -3.63 5.51
CA LEU A 118 8.17 -3.48 5.49
C LEU A 118 7.68 -2.54 6.59
N ARG A 119 8.31 -2.55 7.77
CA ARG A 119 8.00 -1.60 8.84
C ARG A 119 8.25 -0.17 8.39
N LEU A 120 9.37 0.11 7.75
CA LEU A 120 9.71 1.41 7.18
C LEU A 120 8.77 1.85 6.07
N PHE A 121 8.23 0.91 5.30
CA PHE A 121 7.16 1.22 4.35
C PHE A 121 5.91 1.75 5.08
N TYR A 122 5.50 1.10 6.17
CA TYR A 122 4.38 1.59 6.97
C TYR A 122 4.72 2.95 7.59
N VAL A 123 5.79 3.05 8.39
CA VAL A 123 6.09 4.29 9.14
C VAL A 123 6.60 5.45 8.28
N GLY A 124 6.84 5.24 6.98
CA GLY A 124 7.17 6.28 6.00
C GLY A 124 8.66 6.51 5.74
N GLY A 125 9.56 5.68 6.27
CA GLY A 125 11.02 5.84 6.13
C GLY A 125 11.66 5.10 4.96
N LEU A 126 10.92 4.24 4.23
CA LEU A 126 11.52 3.34 3.24
C LEU A 126 12.25 4.06 2.11
N LEU A 127 11.63 5.09 1.52
CA LEU A 127 12.22 5.78 0.37
C LEU A 127 13.48 6.56 0.75
N GLU A 128 13.53 7.12 1.96
CA GLU A 128 14.73 7.78 2.47
C GLU A 128 15.88 6.79 2.68
N GLN A 129 15.57 5.57 3.14
CA GLN A 129 16.58 4.52 3.24
C GLN A 129 17.10 4.13 1.85
N ILE A 130 16.21 3.89 0.89
CA ILE A 130 16.60 3.54 -0.49
C ILE A 130 17.46 4.65 -1.11
N GLU A 131 17.11 5.93 -0.88
CA GLU A 131 17.90 7.06 -1.36
C GLU A 131 19.32 7.05 -0.79
N LYS A 132 19.47 6.81 0.52
CA LYS A 132 20.79 6.70 1.17
C LYS A 132 21.60 5.54 0.62
N GLU A 133 20.97 4.38 0.39
CA GLU A 133 21.65 3.22 -0.20
C GLU A 133 22.12 3.52 -1.62
N VAL A 134 21.28 4.13 -2.46
CA VAL A 134 21.63 4.51 -3.84
C VAL A 134 22.74 5.56 -3.86
N ALA A 135 22.70 6.55 -2.95
CA ALA A 135 23.73 7.58 -2.84
C ALA A 135 25.09 7.00 -2.41
N ALA A 136 25.10 5.97 -1.55
CA ALA A 136 26.32 5.30 -1.12
C ALA A 136 26.95 4.40 -2.19
N HIS A 137 26.21 4.02 -3.23
CA HIS A 137 26.68 3.23 -4.36
C HIS A 137 27.04 4.07 -5.61
N LYS A 138 26.96 5.40 -5.50
CA LYS A 138 27.48 6.36 -6.50
C LYS A 138 28.90 6.78 -6.16
#